data_AF-A0A7S0RSH3-F1
#
_entry.id   AF-A0A7S0RSH3-F1
#
_cell.length_a   1.000
_cell.length_b   1.000
_cell.length_c   1.000
_cell.angle_alpha   90.00
_cell.angle_beta   90.00
_cell.angle_gamma   90.00
#
_symmetry.space_group_name_H-M   'P 1'
#
loop_
_entity.id
_entity.type
_entity.pdbx_description
1 polymer ?
#
loop_
_entity_poly.entity_id
_entity_poly.type
_entity_poly.pdbx_seq_one_letter_code
_entity_poly.pdbx_strand_id
1 'polypeptide(L)'
;MFVEEAAASVMGEEPELTQSEALRQAIQKRLNDLDGGFLAALAAYMRAAEARGDSNLMQILTFLREEVIAALTSKLPAPMQIVDLVAREPSLEQRNNILATAVGGGNGTDIPSCSPDEIALAVGGLIDDMERMEEVP
;
A
#
# COMPACT_ATOMS: atom_id res chain seq x y z
N MET A 1 -33.42 3.53 11.69
CA MET A 1 -32.33 3.32 10.72
C MET A 1 -32.41 1.96 10.00
N PHE A 2 -33.57 1.28 9.98
CA PHE A 2 -33.76 0.00 9.25
C PHE A 2 -34.78 0.09 8.12
N VAL A 3 -35.31 1.29 7.84
CA VAL A 3 -36.32 1.51 6.80
C VAL A 3 -35.70 2.08 5.53
N GLU A 4 -34.56 2.76 5.64
CA GLU A 4 -33.82 3.31 4.49
C GLU A 4 -33.09 2.22 3.69
N GLU A 5 -32.59 1.18 4.36
CA GLU A 5 -31.90 0.05 3.69
C GLU A 5 -32.86 -0.81 2.84
N ALA A 6 -34.13 -0.92 3.25
CA ALA A 6 -35.14 -1.65 2.50
C ALA A 6 -35.68 -0.86 1.30
N ALA A 7 -35.61 0.47 1.32
CA ALA A 7 -36.06 1.31 0.20
C ALA A 7 -35.07 1.26 -0.98
N ALA A 8 -33.76 1.13 -0.69
CA ALA A 8 -32.72 1.01 -1.72
C ALA A 8 -32.85 -0.29 -2.54
N SER A 9 -33.33 -1.37 -1.93
CA SER A 9 -33.55 -2.66 -2.63
C SER A 9 -34.69 -2.62 -3.66
N VAL A 10 -35.59 -1.63 -3.60
CA VAL A 10 -36.78 -1.55 -4.49
C VAL A 10 -36.52 -0.66 -5.71
N MET A 11 -35.49 0.19 -5.69
CA MET A 11 -35.25 1.17 -6.76
C MET A 11 -34.16 0.81 -7.78
N GLY A 12 -33.47 -0.34 -7.64
CA GLY A 12 -32.55 -0.83 -8.69
C GLY A 12 -31.36 0.09 -8.99
N GLU A 13 -31.10 1.09 -8.16
CA GLU A 13 -29.90 1.90 -8.20
C GLU A 13 -28.81 1.12 -7.46
N GLU A 14 -28.07 0.28 -8.21
CA GLU A 14 -26.75 -0.13 -7.76
C GLU A 14 -25.97 1.16 -7.44
N PRO A 15 -25.38 1.31 -6.25
CA PRO A 15 -24.63 2.51 -5.93
C PRO A 15 -23.54 2.68 -6.98
N GLU A 16 -23.54 3.81 -7.70
CA GLU A 16 -22.49 4.17 -8.64
C GLU A 16 -21.17 4.22 -7.86
N LEU A 17 -20.45 3.10 -7.82
CA LEU A 17 -19.13 3.02 -7.21
C LEU A 17 -18.25 4.05 -7.91
N THR A 18 -17.66 4.94 -7.12
CA THR A 18 -16.67 5.87 -7.66
C THR A 18 -15.53 5.06 -8.30
N GLN A 19 -14.89 5.60 -9.35
CA GLN A 19 -13.82 4.89 -10.06
C GLN A 19 -12.70 4.40 -9.11
N SER A 20 -12.42 5.16 -8.05
CA SER A 20 -11.49 4.81 -6.98
C SER A 20 -11.97 3.62 -6.13
N GLU A 21 -13.24 3.57 -5.75
CA GLU A 21 -13.81 2.45 -4.99
C GLU A 21 -13.88 1.17 -5.81
N ALA A 22 -14.30 1.28 -7.08
CA ALA A 22 -14.32 0.15 -8.01
C ALA A 22 -12.92 -0.43 -8.20
N LEU A 23 -11.91 0.45 -8.34
CA LEU A 23 -10.52 0.04 -8.47
C LEU A 23 -10.00 -0.62 -7.20
N ARG A 24 -10.26 -0.03 -6.03
CA ARG A 24 -9.84 -0.59 -4.75
C ARG A 24 -10.44 -1.98 -4.52
N GLN A 25 -11.72 -2.17 -4.84
CA GLN A 25 -12.35 -3.49 -4.76
C GLN A 25 -11.73 -4.50 -5.73
N ALA A 26 -11.42 -4.09 -6.96
CA ALA A 26 -10.77 -4.95 -7.95
C ALA A 26 -9.38 -5.39 -7.48
N ILE A 27 -8.59 -4.46 -6.92
CA ILE A 27 -7.28 -4.72 -6.34
C ILE A 27 -7.39 -5.70 -5.16
N GLN A 28 -8.31 -5.46 -4.22
CA GLN A 28 -8.49 -6.33 -3.06
C GLN A 28 -8.86 -7.77 -3.44
N LYS A 29 -9.69 -7.95 -4.48
CA LYS A 29 -10.08 -9.29 -4.97
C LYS A 29 -8.93 -10.08 -5.59
N ARG A 30 -7.89 -9.40 -6.08
CA ARG A 30 -6.76 -10.00 -6.80
C ARG A 30 -5.42 -9.75 -6.12
N LEU A 31 -5.42 -9.32 -4.87
CA LEU A 31 -4.22 -8.85 -4.20
C LEU A 31 -3.08 -9.89 -4.18
N ASN A 32 -3.42 -11.18 -4.06
CA ASN A 32 -2.46 -12.28 -4.09
C ASN A 32 -1.82 -12.48 -5.47
N ASP A 33 -2.47 -12.01 -6.54
CA ASP A 33 -1.96 -12.06 -7.91
C ASP A 33 -1.11 -10.82 -8.25
N LEU A 34 -1.07 -9.80 -7.37
CA LEU A 34 -0.30 -8.56 -7.56
C LEU A 34 1.13 -8.72 -7.05
N ASP A 35 1.89 -9.55 -7.75
CA ASP A 35 3.27 -9.86 -7.42
C ASP A 35 4.28 -8.89 -8.07
N GLY A 36 5.58 -9.20 -7.93
CA GLY A 36 6.64 -8.44 -8.58
C GLY A 36 6.54 -8.44 -10.12
N GLY A 37 5.99 -9.49 -10.73
CA GLY A 37 5.76 -9.58 -12.17
C GLY A 37 4.70 -8.58 -12.63
N PHE A 38 3.60 -8.46 -11.88
CA PHE A 38 2.59 -7.43 -12.14
C PHE A 38 3.17 -6.02 -12.03
N LEU A 39 3.93 -5.72 -10.96
CA LEU A 39 4.54 -4.40 -10.77
C LEU A 39 5.57 -4.07 -11.87
N ALA A 40 6.33 -5.06 -12.33
CA ALA A 40 7.26 -4.90 -13.43
C ALA A 40 6.54 -4.60 -14.76
N ALA A 41 5.44 -5.31 -15.03
CA ALA A 41 4.60 -5.05 -16.21
C ALA A 41 3.97 -3.65 -16.14
N LEU A 42 3.42 -3.26 -14.99
CA LEU A 42 2.86 -1.93 -14.76
C LEU A 42 3.90 -0.83 -15.02
N ALA A 43 5.12 -1.00 -14.51
CA ALA A 43 6.23 -0.08 -14.77
C ALA A 43 6.63 -0.03 -16.26
N ALA A 44 6.55 -1.15 -16.98
CA ALA A 44 6.77 -1.16 -18.43
C ALA A 44 5.68 -0.38 -19.18
N TYR A 45 4.41 -0.53 -18.80
CA TYR A 45 3.31 0.24 -19.39
C TYR A 45 3.40 1.73 -19.11
N MET A 46 3.80 2.12 -17.89
CA MET A 46 4.05 3.53 -17.54
C MET A 46 5.13 4.14 -18.43
N ARG A 47 6.28 3.46 -18.60
CA ARG A 47 7.35 3.91 -19.51
C ARG A 47 6.88 4.02 -20.97
N ALA A 48 6.03 3.11 -21.43
CA ALA A 48 5.48 3.15 -22.77
C ALA A 48 4.49 4.32 -22.96
N ALA A 49 3.67 4.64 -21.94
CA ALA A 49 2.75 5.77 -21.95
C ALA A 49 3.52 7.10 -21.98
N GLU A 50 4.56 7.22 -21.15
CA GLU A 50 5.46 8.37 -21.11
C GLU A 50 6.16 8.60 -22.47
N ALA A 51 6.73 7.55 -23.07
CA ALA A 51 7.39 7.63 -24.36
C ALA A 51 6.46 8.05 -25.52
N ARG A 52 5.16 7.80 -25.37
CA ARG A 52 4.12 8.19 -26.35
C ARG A 52 3.51 9.56 -26.05
N GLY A 53 3.86 10.18 -24.93
CA GLY A 53 3.25 11.44 -24.47
C GLY A 53 1.77 11.29 -24.07
N ASP A 54 1.32 10.09 -23.74
CA ASP A 54 -0.07 9.83 -23.34
C ASP A 54 -0.27 10.13 -21.85
N SER A 55 -0.49 11.40 -21.54
CA SER A 55 -0.65 11.90 -20.17
C SER A 55 -1.87 11.32 -19.46
N ASN A 56 -2.94 11.01 -20.19
CA ASN A 56 -4.15 10.44 -19.61
C ASN A 56 -3.93 8.99 -19.17
N LEU A 57 -3.33 8.17 -20.03
CA LEU A 57 -2.94 6.81 -19.65
C LEU A 57 -1.94 6.82 -18.49
N MET A 58 -0.97 7.74 -18.53
CA MET A 58 0.01 7.89 -17.46
C MET A 58 -0.66 8.21 -16.11
N GLN A 59 -1.65 9.11 -16.08
CA GLN A 59 -2.39 9.45 -14.88
C GLN A 59 -3.13 8.23 -14.28
N ILE A 60 -3.79 7.44 -15.13
CA ILE A 60 -4.50 6.22 -14.71
C ILE A 60 -3.53 5.18 -14.15
N LEU A 61 -2.39 4.96 -14.82
CA LEU A 61 -1.39 3.98 -14.37
C LEU A 61 -0.70 4.42 -13.07
N THR A 62 -0.47 5.71 -12.87
CA THR A 62 0.03 6.24 -11.59
C THR A 62 -0.97 5.99 -10.47
N PHE A 63 -2.25 6.32 -10.67
CA PHE A 63 -3.28 6.08 -9.67
C PHE A 63 -3.42 4.59 -9.33
N LEU A 64 -3.40 3.73 -10.35
CA LEU A 64 -3.40 2.28 -10.16
C LEU A 64 -2.18 1.81 -9.35
N ARG A 65 -0.99 2.30 -9.67
CA ARG A 65 0.23 1.96 -8.93
C ARG A 65 0.12 2.35 -7.46
N GLU A 66 -0.37 3.55 -7.17
CA GLU A 66 -0.53 4.06 -5.80
C GLU A 66 -1.50 3.19 -4.99
N GLU A 67 -2.67 2.88 -5.55
CA GLU A 67 -3.65 2.03 -4.86
C GLU A 67 -3.15 0.59 -4.67
N VAL A 68 -2.40 0.03 -5.63
CA VAL A 68 -1.80 -1.30 -5.48
C VAL A 68 -0.75 -1.31 -4.38
N ILE A 69 0.15 -0.33 -4.35
CA ILE A 69 1.17 -0.22 -3.30
C ILE A 69 0.49 -0.05 -1.94
N ALA A 70 -0.51 0.82 -1.81
CA ALA A 70 -1.24 1.02 -0.57
C ALA A 70 -1.91 -0.28 -0.08
N ALA A 71 -2.57 -1.01 -0.99
CA ALA A 71 -3.21 -2.27 -0.66
C ALA A 71 -2.20 -3.35 -0.22
N LEU A 72 -1.04 -3.44 -0.88
CA LEU A 72 0.03 -4.37 -0.48
C LEU A 72 0.65 -3.99 0.87
N THR A 73 0.98 -2.70 1.09
CA THR A 73 1.53 -2.21 2.36
C THR A 73 0.56 -2.48 3.52
N SER A 74 -0.76 -2.32 3.31
CA SER A 74 -1.76 -2.59 4.35
C SER A 74 -1.81 -4.05 4.85
N LYS A 75 -1.26 -5.00 4.09
CA LYS A 75 -1.18 -6.42 4.46
C LYS A 75 0.11 -6.79 5.16
N LEU A 76 1.13 -5.94 5.12
CA LEU A 76 2.37 -6.21 5.82
C LEU A 76 2.08 -6.32 7.33
N PRO A 77 2.80 -7.17 8.07
CA PRO A 77 2.76 -7.14 9.53
C PRO A 77 3.08 -5.73 10.05
N ALA A 78 2.47 -5.33 11.17
CA ALA A 78 2.69 -4.01 11.78
C ALA A 78 4.17 -3.59 11.89
N PRO A 79 5.12 -4.47 12.31
CA PRO A 79 6.54 -4.11 12.32
C PRO A 79 7.06 -3.69 10.94
N MET A 80 6.72 -4.42 9.87
CA MET A 80 7.17 -4.12 8.51
C MET A 80 6.53 -2.86 7.93
N GLN A 81 5.28 -2.55 8.30
CA GLN A 81 4.66 -1.27 7.93
C GLN A 81 5.42 -0.09 8.53
N ILE A 82 5.83 -0.19 9.80
CA ILE A 82 6.62 0.86 10.46
C ILE A 82 7.99 1.00 9.82
N VAL A 83 8.65 -0.11 9.48
CA VAL A 83 9.94 -0.08 8.77
C VAL A 83 9.81 0.62 7.43
N ASP A 84 8.77 0.32 6.63
CA ASP A 84 8.50 1.00 5.36
C ASP A 84 8.26 2.51 5.54
N LEU A 85 7.45 2.90 6.53
CA LEU A 85 7.18 4.31 6.85
C LEU A 85 8.46 5.08 7.23
N VAL A 86 9.28 4.50 8.11
CA VAL A 86 10.54 5.11 8.57
C VAL A 86 11.57 5.18 7.42
N ALA A 87 11.64 4.15 6.58
CA ALA A 87 12.57 4.10 5.45
C ALA A 87 12.27 5.17 4.39
N ARG A 88 10.98 5.47 4.15
CA ARG A 88 10.54 6.48 3.17
C ARG A 88 10.69 7.92 3.65
N GLU A 89 10.69 8.13 4.97
CA GLU A 89 10.76 9.47 5.55
C GLU A 89 12.21 9.97 5.55
N PRO A 90 12.56 11.10 4.90
CA PRO A 90 13.92 11.63 4.92
C PRO A 90 14.30 12.31 6.25
N SER A 91 13.33 12.87 6.99
CA SER A 91 13.61 13.64 8.20
C SER A 91 13.86 12.74 9.41
N LEU A 92 15.01 12.90 10.06
CA LEU A 92 15.33 12.17 11.29
C LEU A 92 14.32 12.45 12.41
N GLU A 93 13.87 13.70 12.53
CA GLU A 93 12.88 14.09 13.53
C GLU A 93 11.54 13.37 13.30
N GLN A 94 11.10 13.33 12.04
CA GLN A 94 9.86 12.67 11.66
C GLN A 94 9.96 11.15 11.83
N ARG A 95 11.10 10.53 11.49
CA ARG A 95 11.38 9.11 11.78
C ARG A 95 11.24 8.80 13.27
N ASN A 96 11.84 9.63 14.13
CA ASN A 96 11.75 9.46 15.58
C ASN A 96 10.31 9.60 16.08
N ASN A 97 9.55 10.54 15.51
CA ASN A 97 8.13 10.71 15.83
C ASN A 97 7.29 9.49 15.43
N ILE A 98 7.54 8.91 14.25
CA ILE A 98 6.88 7.68 13.79
C ILE A 98 7.17 6.53 14.78
N LEU A 99 8.45 6.32 15.12
CA LEU A 99 8.86 5.27 16.06
C LEU A 99 8.25 5.48 17.45
N ALA A 100 8.30 6.70 17.97
CA ALA A 100 7.71 7.03 19.27
C ALA A 100 6.18 6.81 19.28
N THR A 101 5.49 7.15 18.19
CA THR A 101 4.05 6.93 18.05
C THR A 101 3.73 5.43 18.01
N ALA A 102 4.46 4.65 17.23
CA ALA A 102 4.26 3.20 17.14
C ALA A 102 4.43 2.50 18.50
N VAL A 103 5.52 2.82 19.21
CA VAL A 103 5.79 2.28 20.55
C VAL A 103 4.80 2.79 21.59
N GLY A 104 4.28 4.01 21.41
CA GLY A 104 3.29 4.66 22.27
C GLY A 104 1.84 4.20 22.09
N GLY A 105 1.57 3.23 21.21
CA GLY A 105 0.22 2.70 20.96
C GLY A 105 -0.35 2.96 19.57
N GLY A 106 0.44 3.56 18.67
CA GLY A 106 0.01 3.92 17.32
C GLY A 106 -0.96 5.10 17.29
N ASN A 107 -1.44 5.44 16.09
CA ASN A 107 -2.48 6.47 15.90
C ASN A 107 -3.79 5.91 15.30
N GLY A 108 -3.93 4.59 15.28
CA GLY A 108 -5.15 3.87 14.87
C GLY A 108 -5.28 3.62 13.37
N THR A 109 -4.95 4.60 12.51
CA THR A 109 -5.16 4.49 11.05
C THR A 109 -3.88 4.40 10.24
N ASP A 110 -2.81 5.09 10.64
CA ASP A 110 -1.65 5.31 9.76
C ASP A 110 -0.36 4.67 10.31
N ILE A 111 -0.20 4.72 11.63
CA ILE A 111 0.95 4.18 12.34
C ILE A 111 0.42 3.09 13.28
N PRO A 112 0.69 1.81 12.98
CA PRO A 112 0.26 0.72 13.85
C PRO A 112 1.06 0.71 15.15
N SER A 113 0.47 0.15 16.21
CA SER A 113 1.19 -0.10 17.45
C SER A 113 2.13 -1.29 17.30
N CYS A 114 3.35 -1.17 17.81
CA CYS A 114 4.34 -2.24 17.75
C CYS A 114 5.39 -2.05 18.85
N SER A 115 5.87 -3.15 19.42
CA SER A 115 6.95 -3.09 20.42
C SER A 115 8.30 -2.78 19.75
N PRO A 116 9.23 -2.14 20.47
CA PRO A 116 10.57 -1.86 19.92
C PRO A 116 11.32 -3.14 19.52
N ASP A 117 11.12 -4.25 20.24
CA ASP A 117 11.78 -5.52 19.95
C ASP A 117 11.28 -6.15 18.65
N GLU A 118 9.98 -6.07 18.38
CA GLU A 118 9.39 -6.57 17.12
C GLU A 118 9.87 -5.74 15.92
N ILE A 119 10.00 -4.42 16.08
CA ILE A 119 10.55 -3.54 15.03
C ILE A 119 12.01 -3.90 14.79
N ALA A 120 12.83 -4.03 15.84
CA ALA A 120 14.24 -4.39 15.71
C ALA A 120 14.44 -5.75 15.03
N LEU A 121 13.61 -6.75 15.37
CA LEU A 121 13.63 -8.07 14.73
C LEU A 121 13.28 -7.97 13.24
N ALA A 122 12.26 -7.19 12.88
CA ALA A 122 11.86 -7.01 11.49
C ALA A 122 12.96 -6.31 10.65
N VAL A 123 13.60 -5.28 11.22
CA VAL A 123 14.74 -4.61 10.57
C VAL A 123 15.92 -5.58 10.41
N GLY A 124 16.26 -6.34 11.44
CA GLY A 124 17.34 -7.33 11.38
C GLY A 124 17.09 -8.38 10.29
N GLY A 125 15.89 -8.95 10.24
CA GLY A 125 15.52 -9.90 9.19
C GLY A 125 15.59 -9.30 7.78
N LEU A 126 15.19 -8.04 7.61
CA LEU A 126 15.29 -7.35 6.33
C LEU A 126 16.76 -7.14 5.90
N ILE A 127 17.62 -6.75 6.84
CA ILE A 127 19.06 -6.59 6.58
C ILE A 127 19.67 -7.93 6.18
N ASP A 128 19.39 -9.00 6.93
CA ASP A 128 19.85 -10.35 6.61
C ASP A 128 19.41 -10.79 5.20
N ASP A 129 18.17 -10.50 4.82
CA ASP A 129 17.65 -10.83 3.49
C ASP A 129 18.31 -10.00 2.38
N MET A 130 18.61 -8.72 2.66
CA MET A 130 19.36 -7.86 1.73
C MET A 130 20.80 -8.36 1.53
N GLU A 131 21.48 -8.75 2.60
CA GLU A 131 22.85 -9.31 2.54
C GLU A 131 22.86 -10.61 1.71
N ARG A 132 21.87 -11.49 1.90
CA ARG A 132 21.74 -12.73 1.11
C ARG A 132 21.49 -12.49 -0.38
N MET A 133 20.78 -11.41 -0.73
CA MET A 133 20.53 -11.05 -2.13
C MET A 133 21.77 -10.50 -2.83
N GLU A 134 22.70 -9.90 -2.09
CA GLU A 134 23.95 -9.34 -2.62
C GLU A 134 25.01 -10.44 -2.89
N GLU A 135 24.86 -11.63 -2.30
CA GLU A 135 25.75 -12.79 -2.48
C GLU A 135 25.52 -13.60 -3.78
N VAL A 136 24.67 -13.16 -4.70
CA VAL A 136 24.47 -13.84 -6.00
C VAL A 136 25.58 -13.44 -6.98
N PRO A 137 26.41 -14.38 -7.49
CA PRO A 137 27.58 -14.10 -8.34
C PRO A 137 27.24 -13.58 -9.75
#